data_AF-A0A9I9E1W9-F1
#
_entry.id   AF-A0A9I9E1W9-F1
#
_cell.length_a   1.000
_cell.length_b   1.000
_cell.length_c   1.000
_cell.angle_alpha   90.00
_cell.angle_beta   90.00
_cell.angle_gamma   90.00
#
_symmetry.space_group_name_H-M   'P 1'
#
loop_
_entity.id
_entity.type
_entity.pdbx_description
1 polymer ?
#
loop_
_entity_poly.entity_id
_entity_poly.type
_entity_poly.pdbx_seq_one_letter_code
_entity_poly.pdbx_strand_id
1 'polypeptide(L)'
;MARDGHVVPVDPQTALTVKKKKQSSRNWILLDCTGQGTVLDVDKHAIMHRVQIHARDLRILDPLLSYPSTILGRERAIVLNLEHIKAIITADEVLLRDPTDEHIIPVVEELQRRLPLSNGFQFQVQGDGKEYQSGQQDGEAEEDDSPFEFRALEVALEAICSFLAARTTELET
;
A
#
# COMPACT_ATOMS: atom_id res chain seq x y z
N MET A 1 58.49 50.47 16.96
CA MET A 1 57.81 49.64 15.94
C MET A 1 56.41 49.39 16.46
N ALA A 2 55.42 50.08 15.91
CA ALA A 2 54.03 50.03 16.36
C ALA A 2 53.15 49.78 15.14
N ARG A 3 52.22 48.81 15.25
CA ARG A 3 50.78 49.05 15.05
C ARG A 3 49.97 47.77 15.24
N ASP A 4 49.02 47.92 16.14
CA ASP A 4 47.84 47.12 16.44
C ASP A 4 47.02 46.81 15.18
N GLY A 5 46.35 45.65 15.14
CA GLY A 5 45.68 45.13 13.95
C GLY A 5 44.43 44.31 14.27
N HIS A 6 43.46 44.98 14.89
CA HIS A 6 42.00 44.88 14.73
C HIS A 6 41.39 43.54 14.25
N VAL A 7 40.68 42.88 15.16
CA VAL A 7 39.68 41.84 14.88
C VAL A 7 38.42 42.50 14.30
N VAL A 8 38.01 42.09 13.10
CA VAL A 8 36.70 42.41 12.52
C VAL A 8 35.80 41.18 12.61
N PRO A 9 34.57 41.28 13.14
CA PRO A 9 33.63 40.17 13.17
C PRO A 9 33.00 39.99 11.77
N VAL A 10 32.98 38.76 11.26
CA VAL A 10 32.24 38.44 10.03
C VAL A 10 30.78 38.18 10.41
N ASP A 11 29.88 38.98 9.84
CA ASP A 11 28.43 38.90 10.05
C ASP A 11 27.85 37.51 9.71
N PRO A 12 26.87 37.00 10.49
CA PRO A 12 26.27 35.70 10.28
C PRO A 12 25.06 35.83 9.33
N GLN A 13 25.28 36.15 8.07
CA GLN A 13 24.19 36.17 7.08
C GLN A 13 24.62 35.64 5.71
N THR A 14 24.89 34.34 5.63
CA THR A 14 24.73 33.54 4.39
C THR A 14 24.51 32.06 4.72
N ALA A 15 23.74 31.76 5.77
CA ALA A 15 23.06 30.47 5.79
C ALA A 15 21.86 30.59 4.86
N LEU A 16 22.10 30.36 3.56
CA LEU A 16 21.09 29.92 2.62
C LEU A 16 20.41 28.73 3.29
N THR A 17 19.30 28.97 3.98
CA THR A 17 18.39 27.90 4.38
C THR A 17 17.85 27.38 3.07
N VAL A 18 18.56 26.38 2.55
CA VAL A 18 18.07 25.42 1.58
C VAL A 18 16.68 25.10 2.06
N LYS A 19 15.66 25.65 1.40
CA LYS A 19 14.29 25.17 1.54
C LYS A 19 14.44 23.70 1.27
N LYS A 20 14.36 22.87 2.33
CA LYS A 20 14.28 21.42 2.19
C LYS A 20 13.12 21.21 1.25
N LYS A 21 13.44 21.01 -0.02
CA LYS A 21 12.51 20.53 -1.03
C LYS A 21 12.06 19.23 -0.38
N LYS A 22 10.84 19.22 0.17
CA LYS A 22 10.23 18.08 0.84
C LYS A 22 10.11 17.04 -0.28
N GLN A 23 11.18 16.28 -0.46
CA GLN A 23 11.52 15.64 -1.72
C GLN A 23 10.70 14.36 -1.81
N SER A 24 9.43 14.52 -2.17
CA SER A 24 8.47 13.46 -2.48
C SER A 24 8.61 12.20 -1.62
N SER A 25 8.77 12.38 -0.31
CA SER A 25 8.52 11.35 0.68
C SER A 25 7.02 11.12 0.70
N ARG A 26 6.60 10.35 -0.30
CA ARG A 26 5.23 9.97 -0.55
C ARG A 26 4.88 9.05 0.62
N ASN A 27 3.90 9.42 1.42
CA ASN A 27 3.45 8.65 2.57
C ASN A 27 2.95 7.29 2.08
N TRP A 28 3.61 6.20 2.45
CA TRP A 28 3.18 4.83 2.16
C TRP A 28 3.12 4.03 3.44
N ILE A 29 2.15 3.13 3.53
CA ILE A 29 2.19 2.00 4.47
C ILE A 29 2.45 0.72 3.68
N LEU A 30 3.31 -0.12 4.21
CA LEU A 30 3.54 -1.47 3.73
C LEU A 30 2.88 -2.45 4.69
N LEU A 31 2.06 -3.34 4.15
CA LEU A 31 1.48 -4.47 4.89
C LEU A 31 2.07 -5.76 4.36
N ASP A 32 2.62 -6.59 5.25
CA ASP A 32 3.13 -7.90 4.90
C ASP A 32 2.05 -9.00 5.04
N CYS A 33 2.40 -10.23 4.67
CA CYS A 33 1.56 -11.41 4.81
C CYS A 33 1.19 -11.78 6.26
N THR A 34 1.80 -11.14 7.26
CA THR A 34 1.45 -11.30 8.68
C THR A 34 0.48 -10.24 9.17
N GLY A 35 0.04 -9.34 8.28
CA GLY A 35 -0.82 -8.20 8.59
C GLY A 35 -0.11 -7.10 9.38
N GLN A 36 1.23 -7.12 9.47
CA GLN A 36 1.97 -6.06 10.14
C GLN A 36 2.15 -4.87 9.19
N GLY A 37 1.74 -3.69 9.67
CA GLY A 37 1.85 -2.44 8.93
C GLY A 37 3.11 -1.65 9.31
N THR A 38 3.95 -1.30 8.34
CA THR A 38 5.12 -0.42 8.53
C THR A 38 4.99 0.81 7.64
N VAL A 39 5.07 2.00 8.24
CA VAL A 39 5.11 3.26 7.48
C VAL A 39 6.47 3.40 6.79
N LEU A 40 6.45 3.60 5.48
CA LEU A 40 7.65 3.77 4.66
C LEU A 40 7.83 5.22 4.24
N ASP A 41 8.99 5.77 4.61
CA ASP A 41 9.49 7.03 4.08
C ASP A 41 10.58 6.75 3.03
N VAL A 42 10.15 6.40 1.82
CA VAL A 42 11.04 6.04 0.71
C VAL A 42 10.70 6.83 -0.55
N ASP A 43 11.71 7.09 -1.38
CA ASP A 43 11.50 7.78 -2.65
C ASP A 43 10.89 6.87 -3.73
N LYS A 44 10.42 7.49 -4.82
CA LYS A 44 9.77 6.78 -5.93
C LYS A 44 10.66 5.72 -6.61
N HIS A 45 11.97 5.92 -6.65
CA HIS A 45 12.91 4.98 -7.27
C HIS A 45 13.08 3.74 -6.40
N ALA A 46 13.17 3.90 -5.08
CA ALA A 46 13.19 2.77 -4.16
C ALA A 46 11.94 1.89 -4.32
N ILE A 47 10.75 2.49 -4.46
CA ILE A 47 9.50 1.75 -4.69
C ILE A 47 9.52 1.01 -6.03
N MET A 48 9.88 1.70 -7.12
CA MET A 48 9.96 1.06 -8.45
C MET A 48 10.88 -0.15 -8.45
N HIS A 49 12.04 -0.06 -7.79
CA HIS A 49 13.00 -1.15 -7.70
C HIS A 49 12.51 -2.30 -6.82
N ARG A 50 11.81 -2.00 -5.71
CA ARG A 50 11.26 -3.00 -4.79
C ARG A 50 10.20 -3.86 -5.48
N VAL A 51 9.17 -3.23 -6.02
CA VAL A 51 8.00 -3.91 -6.60
C VAL A 51 8.14 -4.23 -8.09
N GLN A 52 9.27 -3.85 -8.71
CA GLN A 52 9.60 -4.12 -10.11
C GLN A 52 8.55 -3.64 -11.13
N ILE A 53 8.10 -2.39 -10.96
CA ILE A 53 7.19 -1.73 -11.90
C ILE A 53 7.88 -0.59 -12.65
N HIS A 54 7.35 -0.26 -13.82
CA HIS A 54 7.86 0.86 -14.61
C HIS A 54 7.46 2.21 -14.00
N ALA A 55 8.24 3.25 -14.30
CA ALA A 55 7.92 4.62 -13.90
C ALA A 55 6.56 5.11 -14.38
N ARG A 56 6.06 4.59 -15.51
CA ARG A 56 4.72 4.92 -16.02
C ARG A 56 3.62 4.40 -15.10
N ASP A 57 3.80 3.20 -14.55
CA ASP A 57 2.82 2.57 -13.68
C ASP A 57 2.79 3.30 -12.33
N LEU A 58 3.95 3.64 -11.76
CA LEU A 58 3.98 4.40 -10.50
C LEU A 58 3.37 5.81 -10.64
N ARG A 59 3.46 6.42 -11.83
CA ARG A 59 2.88 7.75 -12.09
C ARG A 59 1.36 7.78 -12.01
N ILE A 60 0.68 6.65 -12.22
CA ILE A 60 -0.79 6.60 -12.12
C ILE A 60 -1.27 6.80 -10.67
N LEU A 61 -0.39 6.55 -9.70
CA LEU A 61 -0.63 6.71 -8.26
C LEU A 61 -0.16 8.08 -7.72
N ASP A 62 0.26 8.98 -8.61
CA ASP A 62 0.71 10.31 -8.24
C ASP A 62 -0.51 11.18 -7.87
N PRO A 63 -0.67 11.64 -6.63
CA PRO A 63 -1.83 12.44 -6.22
C PRO A 63 -1.88 13.81 -6.93
N LEU A 64 -0.75 14.25 -7.50
CA LEU A 64 -0.69 15.51 -8.25
C LEU A 64 -1.16 15.35 -9.70
N LEU A 65 -1.45 14.13 -10.14
CA LEU A 65 -1.89 13.81 -11.49
C LEU A 65 -3.26 13.15 -11.45
N SER A 66 -4.18 13.61 -12.29
CA SER A 66 -5.49 12.98 -12.44
C SER A 66 -5.40 11.86 -13.48
N TYR A 67 -5.58 10.62 -13.02
CA TYR A 67 -5.73 9.44 -13.86
C TYR A 67 -7.07 8.76 -13.56
N PRO A 68 -7.74 8.20 -14.59
CA PRO A 68 -8.98 7.46 -14.38
C PRO A 68 -8.74 6.21 -13.54
N SER A 69 -9.80 5.71 -12.91
CA SER A 69 -9.71 4.48 -12.12
C SER A 69 -9.20 3.32 -12.98
N THR A 70 -8.20 2.58 -12.50
CA THR A 70 -7.52 1.54 -13.28
C THR A 70 -6.94 0.45 -12.39
N ILE A 71 -6.92 -0.77 -12.92
CA ILE A 71 -6.26 -1.94 -12.35
C ILE A 71 -5.28 -2.45 -13.40
N LEU A 72 -3.98 -2.40 -13.11
CA LEU A 72 -2.94 -2.87 -14.04
C LEU A 72 -2.30 -4.15 -13.52
N GLY A 73 -2.45 -5.24 -14.27
CA GLY A 73 -1.64 -6.43 -14.10
C GLY A 73 -0.21 -6.20 -14.64
N ARG A 74 0.77 -6.56 -13.83
CA ARG A 74 2.19 -6.65 -14.17
C ARG A 74 2.73 -8.00 -13.72
N GLU A 75 3.91 -8.35 -14.21
CA GLU A 75 4.56 -9.65 -13.95
C GLU A 75 4.64 -9.99 -12.45
N ARG A 76 4.89 -9.00 -11.60
CA ARG A 76 5.13 -9.18 -10.15
C ARG A 76 4.28 -8.29 -9.26
N ALA A 77 3.29 -7.60 -9.85
CA ALA A 77 2.48 -6.63 -9.11
C ALA A 77 1.14 -6.37 -9.77
N ILE A 78 0.15 -6.01 -8.95
CA ILE A 78 -1.12 -5.44 -9.36
C ILE A 78 -1.13 -3.98 -8.89
N VAL A 79 -1.23 -3.04 -9.83
CA VAL A 79 -1.25 -1.60 -9.51
C VAL A 79 -2.69 -1.10 -9.54
N LEU A 80 -3.15 -0.51 -8.42
CA LEU A 80 -4.52 -0.06 -8.21
C LEU A 80 -4.60 1.46 -8.10
N ASN A 81 -5.40 2.07 -8.97
CA ASN A 81 -5.82 3.46 -8.90
C ASN A 81 -7.34 3.48 -8.82
N LEU A 82 -7.95 3.52 -7.64
CA LEU A 82 -9.41 3.43 -7.46
C LEU A 82 -9.89 4.55 -6.52
N GLU A 83 -10.43 5.64 -7.04
CA GLU A 83 -10.83 6.83 -6.24
C GLU A 83 -9.77 7.25 -5.21
N HIS A 84 -9.97 7.02 -3.91
CA HIS A 84 -9.01 7.32 -2.85
C HIS A 84 -7.96 6.20 -2.65
N ILE A 85 -8.27 4.96 -3.04
CA ILE A 85 -7.38 3.79 -2.89
C ILE A 85 -6.32 3.78 -3.98
N LYS A 86 -5.07 4.09 -3.60
CA LYS A 86 -3.88 4.00 -4.47
C LYS A 86 -2.92 2.96 -3.92
N ALA A 87 -2.81 1.80 -4.56
CA ALA A 87 -2.06 0.67 -4.03
C ALA A 87 -1.16 -0.01 -5.07
N ILE A 88 -0.15 -0.71 -4.58
CA ILE A 88 0.64 -1.69 -5.32
C ILE A 88 0.60 -2.98 -4.51
N ILE A 89 0.03 -4.02 -5.08
CA ILE A 89 -0.08 -5.34 -4.46
C ILE A 89 0.95 -6.25 -5.12
N THR A 90 1.74 -6.96 -4.31
CA THR A 90 2.64 -8.03 -4.77
C THR A 90 2.21 -9.35 -4.14
N ALA A 91 2.92 -10.43 -4.42
CA ALA A 91 2.62 -11.74 -3.83
C ALA A 91 2.84 -11.80 -2.29
N ASP A 92 3.64 -10.89 -1.73
CA ASP A 92 4.06 -10.97 -0.32
C ASP A 92 3.69 -9.73 0.51
N GLU A 93 3.44 -8.59 -0.17
CA GLU A 93 3.23 -7.30 0.48
C GLU A 93 2.30 -6.37 -0.32
N VAL A 94 1.59 -5.50 0.39
CA VAL A 94 0.76 -4.42 -0.15
C VAL A 94 1.37 -3.08 0.24
N LEU A 95 1.62 -2.23 -0.74
CA LEU A 95 1.97 -0.82 -0.51
C LEU A 95 0.75 0.04 -0.79
N LEU A 96 0.25 0.73 0.23
CA LEU A 96 -0.89 1.63 0.15
C LEU A 96 -0.45 3.08 0.40
N ARG A 97 -0.89 4.01 -0.44
CA ARG A 97 -0.58 5.44 -0.27
C ARG A 97 -1.41 6.06 0.84
N ASP A 98 -0.82 7.08 1.44
CA ASP A 98 -1.49 8.07 2.29
C ASP A 98 -2.36 7.42 3.40
N PRO A 99 -1.78 6.54 4.26
CA PRO A 99 -2.48 5.80 5.33
C PRO A 99 -3.18 6.65 6.39
N THR A 100 -3.02 7.97 6.35
CA THR A 100 -3.66 8.92 7.28
C THR A 100 -4.97 9.50 6.74
N ASP A 101 -5.36 9.17 5.51
CA ASP A 101 -6.64 9.58 4.93
C ASP A 101 -7.80 8.82 5.59
N GLU A 102 -8.87 9.52 5.95
CA GLU A 102 -10.04 8.97 6.65
C GLU A 102 -10.71 7.82 5.89
N HIS A 103 -10.64 7.83 4.55
CA HIS A 103 -11.20 6.75 3.73
C HIS A 103 -10.25 5.56 3.59
N ILE A 104 -8.95 5.75 3.88
CA ILE A 104 -7.92 4.71 3.78
C ILE A 104 -7.73 3.97 5.09
N ILE A 105 -7.91 4.63 6.23
CA ILE A 105 -7.79 4.00 7.56
C ILE A 105 -8.60 2.69 7.66
N PRO A 106 -9.90 2.65 7.27
CA PRO A 106 -10.68 1.40 7.33
C PRO A 106 -10.13 0.31 6.40
N VAL A 107 -9.57 0.70 5.25
CA VAL A 107 -8.96 -0.24 4.29
C VAL A 107 -7.70 -0.87 4.88
N VAL A 108 -6.88 -0.07 5.57
CA VAL A 108 -5.69 -0.57 6.27
C VAL A 108 -6.09 -1.57 7.36
N GLU A 109 -7.07 -1.23 8.19
CA GLU A 109 -7.56 -2.11 9.27
C GLU A 109 -8.07 -3.45 8.71
N GLU A 110 -8.83 -3.40 7.61
CA GLU A 110 -9.37 -4.60 6.98
C GLU A 110 -8.28 -5.48 6.35
N LEU A 111 -7.28 -4.88 5.69
CA LEU A 111 -6.11 -5.60 5.19
C LEU A 111 -5.33 -6.25 6.35
N GLN A 112 -5.10 -5.54 7.46
CA GLN A 112 -4.42 -6.10 8.63
C GLN A 112 -5.20 -7.27 9.25
N ARG A 113 -6.53 -7.22 9.19
CA ARG A 113 -7.41 -8.25 9.74
C ARG A 113 -7.48 -9.50 8.86
N ARG A 114 -7.48 -9.36 7.53
CA ARG A 114 -7.75 -10.46 6.58
C ARG A 114 -6.52 -11.04 5.88
N LEU A 115 -5.44 -10.28 5.75
CA LEU A 115 -4.23 -10.78 5.10
C LEU A 115 -3.46 -11.87 5.88
N PRO A 116 -3.41 -11.87 7.23
CA PRO A 116 -2.80 -12.97 7.97
C PRO A 116 -3.55 -14.27 7.71
N LEU A 117 -2.84 -15.28 7.19
CA LEU A 117 -3.36 -16.64 7.15
C LEU A 117 -3.46 -17.19 8.57
N SER A 118 -4.63 -17.72 8.93
CA SER A 118 -4.70 -18.82 9.90
C SER A 118 -3.98 -20.00 9.24
N ASN A 119 -2.77 -20.33 9.70
CA ASN A 119 -1.90 -21.37 9.14
C ASN A 119 -2.65 -22.59 8.53
N GLY A 120 -2.67 -22.70 7.19
CA GLY A 120 -3.35 -23.81 6.51
C GLY A 120 -2.59 -24.49 5.36
N PHE A 121 -1.46 -23.98 4.87
CA PHE A 121 -0.69 -24.67 3.81
C PHE A 121 0.58 -25.33 4.35
N GLN A 122 0.39 -26.35 5.18
CA GLN A 122 1.36 -27.45 5.17
C GLN A 122 1.25 -28.13 3.81
N PHE A 123 2.33 -28.02 3.05
CA PHE A 123 2.68 -28.83 1.89
C PHE A 123 2.35 -30.33 2.13
N GLN A 124 1.12 -30.78 1.86
CA GLN A 124 0.83 -32.21 1.75
C GLN A 124 1.23 -32.68 0.36
N VAL A 125 2.53 -32.95 0.23
CA VAL A 125 3.00 -34.01 -0.67
C VAL A 125 2.51 -35.33 -0.07
N GLN A 126 1.34 -35.80 -0.48
CA GLN A 126 0.99 -37.21 -0.34
C GLN A 126 -0.07 -37.56 -1.40
N GLY A 127 0.39 -38.06 -2.54
CA GLY A 127 -0.48 -38.88 -3.38
C GLY A 127 -0.82 -40.15 -2.60
N ASP A 128 -2.11 -40.45 -2.46
CA ASP A 128 -2.75 -41.72 -2.77
C ASP A 128 -4.23 -41.67 -2.32
N GLY A 129 -5.14 -42.22 -3.12
CA GLY A 129 -6.56 -41.89 -3.08
C GLY A 129 -7.38 -42.45 -1.93
N LYS A 130 -8.57 -41.85 -1.72
CA LYS A 130 -9.89 -42.52 -1.62
C LYS A 130 -11.00 -41.51 -1.30
N GLU A 131 -12.15 -41.74 -1.92
CA GLU A 131 -13.35 -40.91 -1.85
C GLU A 131 -14.20 -41.13 -0.56
N TYR A 132 -14.99 -40.09 -0.26
CA TYR A 132 -16.19 -39.96 0.59
C TYR A 132 -16.08 -40.06 2.13
N GLN A 133 -16.38 -38.94 2.81
CA GLN A 133 -17.44 -38.92 3.83
C GLN A 133 -17.96 -37.51 4.14
N SER A 134 -19.27 -37.35 3.96
CA SER A 134 -20.11 -36.26 4.43
C SER A 134 -20.15 -36.19 5.96
N GLY A 135 -19.98 -35.00 6.53
CA GLY A 135 -20.27 -34.70 7.93
C GLY A 135 -20.51 -33.21 8.10
N GLN A 136 -21.74 -32.83 8.41
CA GLN A 136 -22.20 -31.46 8.67
C GLN A 136 -21.39 -30.80 9.80
N GLN A 137 -20.86 -29.60 9.56
CA GLN A 137 -20.65 -28.57 10.58
C GLN A 137 -21.07 -27.20 10.01
N ASP A 138 -21.92 -26.51 10.78
CA ASP A 138 -22.37 -25.15 10.56
C ASP A 138 -21.19 -24.17 10.39
N GLY A 139 -21.29 -23.28 9.40
CA GLY A 139 -20.43 -22.11 9.27
C GLY A 139 -19.05 -22.41 8.72
N GLU A 140 -18.97 -23.10 7.57
CA GLU A 140 -17.77 -23.14 6.75
C GLU A 140 -17.55 -21.71 6.22
N ALA A 141 -16.82 -20.89 6.97
CA ALA A 141 -16.05 -19.84 6.34
C ALA A 141 -15.22 -20.57 5.28
N GLU A 142 -15.55 -20.38 4.00
CA GLU A 142 -14.69 -20.78 2.90
C GLU A 142 -13.30 -20.25 3.30
N GLU A 143 -12.42 -21.15 3.74
CA GLU A 143 -11.03 -20.79 3.97
C GLU A 143 -10.54 -20.39 2.58
N ASP A 144 -10.47 -19.08 2.40
CA ASP A 144 -10.12 -18.45 1.16
C ASP A 144 -8.65 -18.79 0.87
N ASP A 145 -8.49 -19.94 0.19
CA ASP A 145 -7.26 -20.46 -0.37
C ASP A 145 -6.72 -19.56 -1.50
N SER A 146 -7.33 -18.40 -1.73
CA SER A 146 -6.83 -17.47 -2.73
C SER A 146 -5.45 -16.92 -2.33
N PRO A 147 -4.54 -16.76 -3.32
CA PRO A 147 -3.23 -16.16 -3.09
C PRO A 147 -3.33 -14.78 -2.44
N PHE A 148 -2.29 -14.42 -1.68
CA PHE A 148 -2.22 -13.17 -0.91
C PHE A 148 -2.62 -11.94 -1.73
N GLU A 149 -2.14 -11.84 -2.98
CA GLU A 149 -2.42 -10.72 -3.86
C GLU A 149 -3.90 -10.59 -4.26
N PHE A 150 -4.62 -11.70 -4.33
CA PHE A 150 -6.04 -11.70 -4.67
C PHE A 150 -6.92 -11.37 -3.48
N ARG A 151 -6.52 -11.76 -2.27
CA ARG A 151 -7.18 -11.33 -1.03
C ARG A 151 -7.01 -9.84 -0.78
N ALA A 152 -5.80 -9.34 -0.99
CA ALA A 152 -5.53 -7.91 -0.94
C ALA A 152 -6.37 -7.14 -1.97
N LEU A 153 -6.49 -7.69 -3.19
CA LEU A 153 -7.30 -7.10 -4.25
C LEU A 153 -8.79 -7.12 -3.89
N GLU A 154 -9.29 -8.22 -3.33
CA GLU A 154 -10.67 -8.36 -2.88
C GLU A 154 -11.01 -7.29 -1.84
N VAL A 155 -10.20 -7.16 -0.78
CA VAL A 155 -10.41 -6.13 0.24
C VAL A 155 -10.46 -4.72 -0.37
N ALA A 156 -9.57 -4.41 -1.30
CA ALA A 156 -9.56 -3.11 -1.97
C ALA A 156 -10.82 -2.86 -2.83
N LEU A 157 -11.32 -3.90 -3.51
CA LEU A 157 -12.52 -3.82 -4.33
C LEU A 157 -13.79 -3.71 -3.46
N GLU A 158 -13.87 -4.49 -2.40
CA GLU A 158 -14.98 -4.45 -1.44
C GLU A 158 -15.07 -3.07 -0.78
N ALA A 159 -13.93 -2.51 -0.36
CA ALA A 159 -13.87 -1.18 0.22
C ALA A 159 -14.36 -0.10 -0.75
N ILE A 160 -13.91 -0.13 -2.02
CA ILE A 160 -14.35 0.89 -2.98
C ILE A 160 -15.81 0.75 -3.38
N CYS A 161 -16.30 -0.48 -3.55
CA CYS A 161 -17.71 -0.73 -3.82
C CYS A 161 -18.60 -0.25 -2.67
N SER A 162 -18.19 -0.53 -1.42
CA SER A 162 -18.92 -0.07 -0.23
C SER A 162 -18.94 1.45 -0.13
N PHE A 163 -17.80 2.11 -0.38
CA PHE A 163 -17.72 3.57 -0.41
C PHE A 163 -18.63 4.17 -1.48
N LEU A 164 -18.59 3.66 -2.72
CA LEU A 164 -19.39 4.16 -3.82
C LEU A 164 -20.89 3.96 -3.56
N ALA A 165 -21.28 2.80 -3.01
CA ALA A 165 -22.67 2.54 -2.62
C ALA A 165 -23.17 3.54 -1.57
N ALA A 166 -22.39 3.79 -0.51
CA ALA A 166 -22.74 4.77 0.52
C ALA A 166 -22.92 6.18 -0.07
N ARG A 167 -22.02 6.61 -0.96
CA ARG A 167 -22.12 7.90 -1.65
C ARG A 167 -23.34 8.00 -2.56
N THR A 168 -23.71 6.92 -3.24
CA THR A 168 -24.94 6.89 -4.04
C THR A 168 -26.17 7.08 -3.16
N THR A 169 -26.26 6.38 -2.02
CA THR A 169 -27.38 6.54 -1.09
C THR A 169 -27.48 7.97 -0.52
N GLU A 170 -26.35 8.62 -0.21
CA GLU A 170 -26.33 10.02 0.25
C GLU A 170 -26.82 11.02 -0.82
N LEU A 171 -26.59 10.73 -2.10
CA LEU A 171 -27.00 11.60 -3.22
C LEU A 171 -28.48 11.45 -3.60
N GLU A 172 -29.08 10.31 -3.27
CA GLU A 172 -30.48 10.00 -3.57
C GLU A 172 -31.46 10.58 -2.53
N THR A 173 -30.95 11.13 -1.42
CA THR A 173 -31.71 11.79 -0.34
C THR A 173 -31.66 13.31 -0.45
#